data_AF-A0AAX4F1S8-F1
#
_entry.id   AF-A0AAX4F1S8-F1
#
_cell.length_a   1.000
_cell.length_b   1.000
_cell.length_c   1.000
_cell.angle_alpha   90.00
_cell.angle_beta   90.00
_cell.angle_gamma   90.00
#
_symmetry.space_group_name_H-M   'P 1'
#
loop_
_entity.id
_entity.type
_entity.pdbx_description
1 polymer ?
#
loop_
_entity_poly.entity_id
_entity_poly.type
_entity_poly.pdbx_seq_one_letter_code
_entity_poly.pdbx_strand_id
1 'polypeptide(L)'
;MNKLLPLALLLSAASYAADAPAPKHADADTLKAELTAPSAAPAAEEEEEEYVDTAGAAKQAIAFYQWYIGQIMQNKLPIQDNDPALEKYVARDTVKALRTSKVSTDVDFFLRSNGPDEEDWLPNVRVVGTDVDPVCVNLYMVLGKRSPQHLVSCYVQEDGAWKLRSVTDLNEMFTKK
;
A
#
# COMPACT_ATOMS: atom_id res chain seq x y z
N MET A 1 -32.71 35.28 -15.60
CA MET A 1 -33.19 35.30 -17.00
C MET A 1 -32.05 34.85 -17.90
N ASN A 2 -32.08 33.61 -18.37
CA ASN A 2 -31.86 33.25 -19.78
C ASN A 2 -32.32 31.79 -19.97
N LYS A 3 -33.08 31.60 -21.06
CA LYS A 3 -33.88 30.41 -21.45
C LYS A 3 -32.93 29.28 -21.96
N LEU A 4 -33.10 27.99 -21.59
CA LEU A 4 -33.97 26.94 -22.19
C LEU A 4 -33.77 26.85 -23.73
N LEU A 5 -33.45 25.72 -24.40
CA LEU A 5 -33.90 24.30 -24.31
C LEU A 5 -32.90 23.41 -25.17
N PRO A 6 -33.08 22.08 -25.38
CA PRO A 6 -32.06 21.04 -25.26
C PRO A 6 -31.83 20.26 -26.59
N LEU A 7 -30.99 19.24 -26.58
CA LEU A 7 -31.10 18.16 -27.57
C LEU A 7 -31.08 16.80 -26.88
N ALA A 8 -32.08 16.01 -27.26
CA ALA A 8 -32.53 14.80 -26.61
C ALA A 8 -31.77 13.57 -27.11
N LEU A 9 -31.55 12.65 -26.16
CA LEU A 9 -31.81 11.20 -26.21
C LEU A 9 -31.29 10.38 -27.40
N LEU A 10 -30.55 9.32 -27.09
CA LEU A 10 -30.96 7.94 -27.43
C LEU A 10 -30.30 6.97 -26.43
N LEU A 11 -31.11 6.45 -25.50
CA LEU A 11 -30.80 5.22 -24.78
C LEU A 11 -30.86 4.07 -25.79
N SER A 12 -29.82 3.25 -25.86
CA SER A 12 -29.96 1.87 -26.31
C SER A 12 -29.59 0.94 -25.16
N ALA A 13 -30.62 0.37 -24.54
CA ALA A 13 -30.47 -0.77 -23.66
C ALA A 13 -30.07 -1.97 -24.53
N ALA A 14 -28.89 -2.54 -24.29
CA ALA A 14 -28.55 -3.84 -24.83
C ALA A 14 -29.24 -4.91 -23.96
N SER A 15 -30.33 -5.46 -24.49
CA SER A 15 -31.01 -6.63 -23.97
C SER A 15 -30.07 -7.84 -23.99
N TYR A 16 -29.84 -8.47 -22.84
CA TYR A 16 -29.27 -9.83 -22.80
C TYR A 16 -30.31 -10.80 -23.37
N ALA A 17 -30.16 -11.15 -24.65
CA ALA A 17 -30.85 -12.29 -25.24
C ALA A 17 -30.14 -13.58 -24.80
N ALA A 18 -30.83 -14.35 -23.97
CA ALA A 18 -30.51 -15.75 -23.73
C ALA A 18 -30.91 -16.57 -24.98
N ASP A 19 -29.92 -16.96 -25.78
CA ASP A 19 -29.85 -18.23 -26.52
C ASP A 19 -28.62 -18.19 -27.44
N ALA A 20 -27.47 -18.65 -26.93
CA ALA A 20 -26.31 -18.96 -27.77
C ALA A 20 -26.18 -20.49 -27.85
N PRO A 21 -26.18 -21.10 -29.05
CA PRO A 21 -25.87 -22.52 -29.17
C PRO A 21 -24.39 -22.74 -28.84
N ALA A 22 -24.07 -23.85 -28.19
CA ALA A 22 -22.70 -24.24 -27.82
C ALA A 22 -21.75 -24.18 -29.04
N PRO A 23 -20.49 -23.75 -28.86
CA PRO A 23 -19.58 -23.54 -29.97
C PRO A 23 -19.23 -24.89 -30.60
N LYS A 24 -19.59 -25.05 -31.88
CA LYS A 24 -19.04 -26.12 -32.71
C LYS A 24 -17.58 -25.75 -33.02
N HIS A 25 -16.70 -26.74 -32.90
CA HIS A 25 -15.24 -26.65 -33.07
C HIS A 25 -14.84 -25.60 -34.11
N ALA A 26 -14.11 -24.58 -33.65
CA ALA A 26 -13.58 -23.53 -34.51
C ALA A 26 -12.66 -24.15 -35.56
N ASP A 27 -12.99 -23.91 -36.83
CA ASP A 27 -12.20 -24.34 -37.97
C ASP A 27 -10.86 -23.59 -37.97
N ALA A 28 -9.76 -24.30 -38.21
CA ALA A 28 -8.40 -23.76 -38.08
C ALA A 28 -8.12 -22.60 -39.06
N ASP A 29 -8.92 -22.48 -40.12
CA ASP A 29 -8.85 -21.40 -41.08
C ASP A 29 -9.40 -20.07 -40.56
N THR A 30 -10.34 -20.08 -39.60
CA THR A 30 -10.89 -18.85 -38.99
C THR A 30 -9.85 -18.18 -38.08
N LEU A 31 -9.08 -18.97 -37.34
CA LEU A 31 -7.99 -18.50 -36.48
C LEU A 31 -6.84 -17.86 -37.28
N LYS A 32 -6.59 -18.34 -38.51
CA LYS A 32 -5.54 -17.78 -39.38
C LYS A 32 -5.92 -16.41 -39.96
N ALA A 33 -7.21 -16.18 -40.21
CA ALA A 33 -7.70 -14.90 -40.71
C ALA A 33 -7.65 -13.79 -39.64
N GLU A 34 -7.90 -14.12 -38.37
CA GLU A 34 -7.72 -13.18 -37.25
C GLU A 34 -6.25 -12.83 -37.00
N LEU A 35 -5.31 -13.77 -37.19
CA LEU A 35 -3.87 -13.52 -37.03
C LEU A 35 -3.26 -12.61 -38.12
N THR A 36 -3.95 -12.42 -39.24
CA THR A 36 -3.42 -11.65 -40.40
C THR A 36 -4.13 -10.31 -40.61
N ALA A 37 -5.15 -9.99 -39.82
CA ALA A 37 -5.72 -8.65 -39.81
C ALA A 37 -4.71 -7.68 -39.18
N PRO A 38 -4.31 -6.59 -39.86
CA PRO A 38 -3.55 -5.54 -39.21
C PRO A 38 -4.42 -4.95 -38.09
N SER A 39 -3.99 -5.17 -36.84
CA SER A 39 -4.56 -4.48 -35.68
C SER A 39 -4.48 -2.98 -35.96
N ALA A 40 -5.63 -2.33 -36.11
CA ALA A 40 -5.67 -0.88 -36.10
C ALA A 40 -5.22 -0.47 -34.69
N ALA A 41 -4.00 0.06 -34.60
CA ALA A 41 -3.47 0.57 -33.35
C ALA A 41 -4.44 1.62 -32.80
N PRO A 42 -4.99 1.45 -31.59
CA PRO A 42 -5.68 2.55 -30.95
C PRO A 42 -4.68 3.70 -30.79
N ALA A 43 -5.14 4.90 -31.12
CA ALA A 43 -4.36 6.13 -30.96
C ALA A 43 -3.80 6.18 -29.53
N ALA A 44 -2.50 6.49 -29.42
CA ALA A 44 -1.84 6.68 -28.14
C ALA A 44 -2.50 7.85 -27.41
N GLU A 45 -3.38 7.54 -26.47
CA GLU A 45 -3.74 8.44 -25.39
C GLU A 45 -2.51 8.46 -24.47
N GLU A 46 -1.91 9.64 -24.27
CA GLU A 46 -0.82 9.84 -23.33
C GLU A 46 -1.39 9.62 -21.92
N GLU A 47 -1.28 8.39 -21.40
CA GLU A 47 -1.57 8.09 -20.00
C GLU A 47 -0.58 8.90 -19.15
N GLU A 48 -1.07 9.92 -18.44
CA GLU A 48 -0.31 10.57 -17.37
C GLU A 48 -0.01 9.51 -16.31
N GLU A 49 1.18 8.91 -16.35
CA GLU A 49 1.65 8.00 -15.31
C GLU A 49 1.60 8.75 -13.97
N GLU A 50 0.69 8.34 -13.08
CA GLU A 50 0.55 8.92 -11.74
C GLU A 50 1.86 8.69 -10.97
N TYR A 51 2.66 9.74 -10.83
CA TYR A 51 3.92 9.68 -10.10
C TYR A 51 3.66 9.52 -8.60
N VAL A 52 3.99 8.35 -8.06
CA VAL A 52 3.93 8.07 -6.62
C VAL A 52 5.22 8.54 -5.94
N ASP A 53 5.11 9.48 -4.99
CA ASP A 53 6.25 10.03 -4.23
C ASP A 53 6.83 9.04 -3.20
N THR A 54 7.52 8.01 -3.71
CA THR A 54 8.17 6.98 -2.90
C THR A 54 9.30 7.54 -2.03
N ALA A 55 9.97 8.60 -2.47
CA ALA A 55 11.02 9.27 -1.70
C ALA A 55 10.46 9.96 -0.44
N GLY A 56 9.30 10.62 -0.56
CA GLY A 56 8.58 11.18 0.57
C GLY A 56 8.12 10.09 1.55
N ALA A 57 7.60 8.97 1.05
CA ALA A 57 7.23 7.82 1.88
C ALA A 57 8.44 7.29 2.66
N ALA A 58 9.57 7.09 1.98
CA ALA A 58 10.82 6.63 2.60
C ALA A 58 11.31 7.57 3.71
N LYS A 59 11.31 8.89 3.46
CA LYS A 59 11.70 9.89 4.45
C LYS A 59 10.77 9.87 5.66
N GLN A 60 9.46 9.77 5.43
CA GLN A 60 8.47 9.69 6.49
C GLN A 60 8.64 8.42 7.33
N ALA A 61 8.97 7.30 6.71
CA ALA A 61 9.18 6.04 7.41
C ALA A 61 10.40 6.09 8.35
N ILE A 62 11.52 6.61 7.86
CA ILE A 62 12.71 6.80 8.68
C ILE A 62 12.41 7.72 9.87
N ALA A 63 11.73 8.84 9.64
CA ALA A 63 11.33 9.77 10.69
C ALA A 63 10.42 9.11 11.74
N PHE A 64 9.43 8.32 11.30
CA PHE A 64 8.56 7.57 12.20
C PHE A 64 9.36 6.62 13.10
N TYR A 65 10.17 5.73 12.51
CA TYR A 65 10.89 4.73 13.29
C TYR A 65 11.92 5.35 14.24
N GLN A 66 12.63 6.40 13.81
CA GLN A 66 13.53 7.14 14.70
C GLN A 66 12.79 7.75 15.89
N TRP A 67 11.65 8.41 15.64
CA TRP A 67 10.82 8.96 16.70
C TRP A 67 10.25 7.88 17.62
N TYR A 68 9.68 6.82 17.05
CA TYR A 68 9.00 5.75 17.79
C TYR A 68 9.99 4.98 18.68
N ILE A 69 11.12 4.55 18.11
CA ILE A 69 12.21 3.92 18.87
C ILE A 69 12.67 4.83 20.01
N GLY A 70 12.84 6.13 19.74
CA GLY A 70 13.18 7.11 20.76
C GLY A 70 12.13 7.28 21.87
N GLN A 71 10.84 7.04 21.59
CA GLN A 71 9.80 6.98 22.63
C GLN A 71 9.94 5.72 23.48
N ILE A 72 10.09 4.56 22.85
CA ILE A 72 10.24 3.27 23.55
C ILE A 72 11.45 3.29 24.50
N MET A 73 12.57 3.88 24.08
CA MET A 73 13.77 4.08 24.92
C MET A 73 13.52 4.92 26.17
N GLN A 74 12.53 5.81 26.12
CA GLN A 74 12.11 6.63 27.26
C GLN A 74 10.99 5.96 28.07
N ASN A 75 10.73 4.68 27.86
CA ASN A 75 9.62 3.91 28.43
C ASN A 75 8.24 4.52 28.14
N LYS A 76 8.11 5.22 27.01
CA LYS A 76 6.82 5.73 26.52
C LYS A 76 6.29 4.77 25.49
N LEU A 77 4.98 4.51 25.55
CA LEU A 77 4.28 3.57 24.69
C LEU A 77 3.18 4.33 23.94
N PRO A 78 3.46 4.95 22.77
CA PRO A 78 2.56 5.94 22.14
C PRO A 78 1.12 5.48 21.89
N ILE A 79 0.89 4.18 21.69
CA ILE A 79 -0.47 3.62 21.57
C ILE A 79 -1.19 3.66 22.92
N GLN A 80 -0.56 3.09 23.96
CA GLN A 80 -1.11 2.96 25.31
C GLN A 80 -1.22 4.32 26.01
N ASP A 81 -0.25 5.20 25.79
CA ASP A 81 -0.18 6.55 26.36
C ASP A 81 -1.13 7.54 25.64
N ASN A 82 -1.81 7.10 24.56
CA ASN A 82 -2.64 7.94 23.71
C ASN A 82 -1.90 9.18 23.18
N ASP A 83 -0.64 9.03 22.79
CA ASP A 83 0.18 10.15 22.32
C ASP A 83 -0.38 10.69 20.99
N PRO A 84 -0.83 11.97 20.93
CA PRO A 84 -1.35 12.56 19.71
C PRO A 84 -0.27 12.74 18.62
N ALA A 85 1.02 12.74 18.97
CA ALA A 85 2.10 12.82 17.99
C ALA A 85 2.14 11.58 17.08
N LEU A 86 1.59 10.43 17.51
CA LEU A 86 1.54 9.22 16.71
C LEU A 86 0.77 9.43 15.40
N GLU A 87 -0.30 10.23 15.41
CA GLU A 87 -1.14 10.51 14.25
C GLU A 87 -0.43 11.35 13.20
N LYS A 88 0.74 11.94 13.52
CA LYS A 88 1.62 12.55 12.49
C LYS A 88 2.19 11.49 11.55
N TYR A 89 2.38 10.27 12.03
CA TYR A 89 3.09 9.20 11.34
C TYR A 89 2.21 8.02 10.92
N VAL A 90 1.18 7.70 11.70
CA VAL A 90 0.38 6.49 11.52
C VAL A 90 -1.03 6.87 11.06
N ALA A 91 -1.59 6.07 10.16
CA ALA A 91 -2.91 6.30 9.58
C ALA A 91 -3.98 6.28 10.68
N ARG A 92 -5.00 7.15 10.58
CA ARG A 92 -6.00 7.32 11.65
C ARG A 92 -6.72 6.02 11.97
N ASP A 93 -7.11 5.27 10.95
CA ASP A 93 -7.79 3.99 11.12
C ASP A 93 -6.90 2.94 11.78
N THR A 94 -5.60 2.94 11.47
CA THR A 94 -4.62 2.06 12.13
C THR A 94 -4.48 2.42 13.61
N VAL A 95 -4.34 3.69 13.95
CA VAL A 95 -4.28 4.14 15.35
C VAL A 95 -5.55 3.74 16.11
N LYS A 96 -6.71 3.98 15.51
CA LYS A 96 -8.01 3.59 16.09
C LYS A 96 -8.11 2.09 16.31
N ALA A 97 -7.73 1.29 15.31
CA ALA A 97 -7.74 -0.16 15.40
C ALA A 97 -6.83 -0.66 16.53
N LEU A 98 -5.61 -0.14 16.61
CA LEU A 98 -4.65 -0.53 17.65
C LEU A 98 -5.11 -0.15 19.06
N ARG A 99 -5.63 1.07 19.25
CA ARG A 99 -6.14 1.54 20.56
C ARG A 99 -7.38 0.81 21.04
N THR A 100 -8.16 0.22 20.13
CA THR A 100 -9.42 -0.48 20.45
C THR A 100 -9.31 -2.01 20.35
N SER A 101 -8.17 -2.52 19.89
CA SER A 101 -7.94 -3.94 19.71
C SER A 101 -7.99 -4.68 21.05
N LYS A 102 -8.64 -5.85 21.05
CA LYS A 102 -8.56 -6.83 22.14
C LYS A 102 -7.53 -7.92 21.86
N VAL A 103 -6.91 -7.90 20.68
CA VAL A 103 -5.85 -8.81 20.30
C VAL A 103 -4.56 -8.33 20.95
N SER A 104 -4.02 -9.13 21.85
CA SER A 104 -2.68 -8.95 22.37
C SER A 104 -1.69 -9.68 21.47
N THR A 105 -0.61 -9.00 21.09
CA THR A 105 0.56 -9.62 20.48
C THR A 105 1.67 -9.69 21.52
N ASP A 106 2.50 -10.72 21.45
CA ASP A 106 3.63 -10.86 22.38
C ASP A 106 4.74 -9.83 22.09
N VAL A 107 4.73 -9.28 20.87
CA VAL A 107 5.67 -8.27 20.37
C VAL A 107 4.98 -6.94 20.10
N ASP A 108 5.76 -5.85 20.07
CA ASP A 108 5.28 -4.53 19.65
C ASP A 108 4.81 -4.56 18.18
N PHE A 109 3.69 -3.89 17.89
CA PHE A 109 3.07 -3.91 16.56
C PHE A 109 3.96 -3.31 15.47
N PHE A 110 4.64 -2.19 15.76
CA PHE A 110 5.41 -1.44 14.77
C PHE A 110 6.84 -1.96 14.63
N LEU A 111 7.45 -2.40 15.73
CA LEU A 111 8.80 -2.96 15.75
C LEU A 111 8.83 -4.44 15.38
N ARG A 112 7.71 -5.15 15.58
CA ARG A 112 7.63 -6.62 15.46
C ARG A 112 8.71 -7.33 16.31
N SER A 113 9.01 -6.74 17.47
CA SER A 113 10.02 -7.21 18.41
C SER A 113 9.57 -6.92 19.85
N ASN A 114 10.19 -7.59 20.83
CA ASN A 114 10.00 -7.32 22.26
C ASN A 114 10.64 -6.00 22.72
N GLY A 115 11.45 -5.37 21.89
CA GLY A 115 12.07 -4.07 22.15
C GLY A 115 13.26 -3.79 21.22
N PRO A 116 13.70 -2.52 21.12
CA PRO A 116 14.87 -2.14 20.35
C PRO A 116 16.19 -2.35 21.12
N ASP A 117 17.30 -2.62 20.41
CA ASP A 117 18.67 -2.41 20.92
C ASP A 117 19.00 -0.92 20.75
N GLU A 118 19.30 -0.22 21.85
CA GLU A 118 19.44 1.23 21.81
C GLU A 118 20.60 1.74 20.98
N GLU A 119 21.77 1.14 21.15
CA GLU A 119 22.98 1.55 20.47
C GLU A 119 22.97 1.16 18.99
N ASP A 120 22.19 0.13 18.64
CA ASP A 120 22.13 -0.38 17.28
C ASP A 120 20.98 0.21 16.46
N TRP A 121 19.75 0.24 16.98
CA TRP A 121 18.59 0.50 16.13
C TRP A 121 18.39 1.98 15.80
N LEU A 122 18.46 2.87 16.80
CA LEU A 122 18.18 4.30 16.60
C LEU A 122 19.06 4.96 15.53
N PRO A 123 20.39 4.72 15.48
CA PRO A 123 21.23 5.27 14.41
C PRO A 123 21.15 4.50 13.08
N ASN A 124 20.57 3.29 13.04
CA ASN A 124 20.60 2.40 11.88
C ASN A 124 19.20 2.04 11.35
N VAL A 125 18.31 3.03 11.20
CA VAL A 125 17.03 2.90 10.49
C VAL A 125 17.23 3.20 9.01
N ARG A 126 16.87 2.27 8.11
CA ARG A 126 17.00 2.48 6.66
C ARG A 126 15.91 1.77 5.86
N VAL A 127 15.59 2.36 4.71
CA VAL A 127 14.83 1.74 3.62
C VAL A 127 15.83 1.07 2.68
N VAL A 128 15.64 -0.21 2.36
CA VAL A 128 16.51 -0.98 1.44
C VAL A 128 15.82 -1.34 0.13
N GLY A 129 14.52 -1.08 0.02
CA GLY A 129 13.74 -1.31 -1.19
C GLY A 129 12.37 -0.66 -1.09
N THR A 130 11.73 -0.50 -2.24
CA THR A 130 10.37 0.01 -2.34
C THR A 130 9.63 -0.75 -3.42
N ASP A 131 8.37 -1.07 -3.13
CA ASP A 131 7.42 -1.64 -4.08
C ASP A 131 6.12 -0.83 -4.00
N VAL A 132 5.50 -0.57 -5.15
CA VAL A 132 4.29 0.25 -5.24
C VAL A 132 3.18 -0.63 -5.73
N ASP A 133 2.14 -0.80 -4.92
CA ASP A 133 0.90 -1.43 -5.32
C ASP A 133 -0.27 -0.43 -5.25
N PRO A 134 -1.42 -0.71 -5.88
CA PRO A 134 -2.56 0.21 -5.88
C PRO A 134 -3.16 0.51 -4.50
N VAL A 135 -2.76 -0.20 -3.44
CA VAL A 135 -3.23 -0.04 -2.07
C VAL A 135 -2.25 0.79 -1.24
N CYS A 136 -0.94 0.59 -1.40
CA CYS A 136 0.09 1.35 -0.71
C CYS A 136 1.50 1.27 -1.32
N VAL A 137 2.37 2.14 -0.81
CA VAL A 137 3.82 2.04 -1.00
C VAL A 137 4.40 1.13 0.09
N ASN A 138 4.88 -0.04 -0.31
CA ASN A 138 5.57 -0.99 0.56
C ASN A 138 7.06 -0.61 0.65
N LEU A 139 7.52 -0.31 1.86
CA LEU A 139 8.92 -0.02 2.13
C LEU A 139 9.56 -1.22 2.83
N TYR A 140 10.62 -1.76 2.24
CA TYR A 140 11.44 -2.79 2.85
C TYR A 140 12.41 -2.10 3.81
N MET A 141 12.16 -2.25 5.10
CA MET A 141 12.89 -1.57 6.17
C MET A 141 13.89 -2.51 6.83
N VAL A 142 15.00 -1.94 7.29
CA VAL A 142 15.90 -2.58 8.24
C VAL A 142 16.13 -1.67 9.42
N LEU A 143 15.86 -2.19 10.63
CA LEU A 143 16.15 -1.54 11.91
C LEU A 143 17.38 -2.22 12.53
N GLY A 144 18.45 -1.46 12.75
CA GLY A 144 19.69 -2.01 13.31
C GLY A 144 20.67 -2.53 12.26
N LYS A 145 21.90 -2.81 12.71
CA LYS A 145 22.99 -3.36 11.92
C LYS A 145 23.54 -4.65 12.53
N ARG A 146 23.69 -4.71 13.87
CA ARG A 146 24.18 -5.90 14.58
C ARG A 146 23.09 -6.95 14.74
N SER A 147 21.89 -6.53 15.11
CA SER A 147 20.72 -7.39 15.27
C SER A 147 19.56 -6.86 14.41
N PRO A 148 19.66 -7.00 13.08
CA PRO A 148 18.73 -6.36 12.16
C PRO A 148 17.32 -6.96 12.25
N GLN A 149 16.33 -6.10 12.43
CA GLN A 149 14.93 -6.43 12.22
C GLN A 149 14.50 -6.01 10.81
N HIS A 150 14.02 -6.97 10.01
CA HIS A 150 13.55 -6.72 8.65
C HIS A 150 12.03 -6.62 8.64
N LEU A 151 11.52 -5.54 8.07
CA LEU A 151 10.09 -5.25 8.03
C LEU A 151 9.66 -4.89 6.60
N VAL A 152 8.38 -5.13 6.28
CA VAL A 152 7.69 -4.40 5.22
C VAL A 152 6.70 -3.46 5.88
N SER A 153 6.83 -2.17 5.59
CA SER A 153 5.95 -1.13 6.12
C SER A 153 5.15 -0.52 4.99
N CYS A 154 3.83 -0.64 5.05
CA CYS A 154 2.89 -0.16 4.03
C CYS A 154 2.47 1.28 4.36
N TYR A 155 2.75 2.21 3.46
CA TYR A 155 2.46 3.64 3.60
C TYR A 155 1.40 4.10 2.62
N VAL A 156 0.44 4.88 3.12
CA VAL A 156 -0.65 5.48 2.33
C VAL A 156 -0.61 7.00 2.44
N GLN A 157 -1.17 7.68 1.43
CA GLN A 157 -1.43 9.12 1.51
C GLN A 157 -2.73 9.37 2.27
N GLU A 158 -2.66 10.19 3.32
CA GLU A 158 -3.81 10.66 4.09
C GLU A 158 -3.63 12.17 4.33
N ASP A 159 -4.57 12.97 3.82
CA ASP A 159 -4.58 14.43 3.96
C ASP A 159 -3.26 15.09 3.51
N GLY A 160 -2.65 14.58 2.43
CA GLY A 160 -1.40 15.08 1.85
C GLY A 160 -0.12 14.66 2.60
N ALA A 161 -0.23 13.74 3.57
CA ALA A 161 0.91 13.20 4.30
C ALA A 161 0.99 11.68 4.15
N TRP A 162 2.22 11.17 4.05
CA TRP A 162 2.49 9.74 4.14
C TRP A 162 2.20 9.22 5.56
N LYS A 163 1.44 8.13 5.66
CA LYS A 163 1.02 7.50 6.91
C LYS A 163 1.27 6.01 6.89
N LEU A 164 1.88 5.50 7.96
CA LEU A 164 2.05 4.07 8.17
C LEU A 164 0.69 3.43 8.42
N ARG A 165 0.35 2.44 7.59
CA ARG A 165 -0.90 1.69 7.70
C ARG A 165 -0.71 0.34 8.37
N SER A 166 0.32 -0.41 7.99
CA SER A 166 0.58 -1.74 8.52
C SER A 166 2.08 -2.08 8.47
N VAL A 167 2.47 -3.05 9.29
CA VAL A 167 3.85 -3.56 9.36
C VAL A 167 3.80 -5.09 9.31
N THR A 168 4.66 -5.67 8.49
CA THR A 168 4.86 -7.11 8.37
C THR A 168 6.27 -7.48 8.78
N ASP A 169 6.40 -8.55 9.56
CA ASP A 169 7.70 -9.12 9.93
C ASP A 169 8.23 -10.00 8.80
N LEU A 170 9.39 -9.66 8.25
CA LEU A 170 10.05 -10.49 7.23
C LEU A 170 10.93 -11.58 7.83
N ASN A 171 11.45 -11.41 9.05
CA ASN A 171 12.24 -12.42 9.72
C ASN A 171 11.39 -13.66 10.05
N GLU A 172 10.13 -13.49 10.43
CA GLU A 172 9.19 -14.61 10.65
C GLU A 172 8.91 -15.41 9.37
N MET A 173 8.93 -14.77 8.20
CA MET A 173 8.65 -15.44 6.92
C MET A 173 9.75 -16.42 6.50
N PHE A 174 10.99 -16.21 6.95
CA PHE A 174 12.13 -17.07 6.59
C PHE A 174 12.52 -18.08 7.67
N THR A 175 11.87 -18.03 8.84
CA THR A 175 12.22 -18.86 10.01
C THR A 175 11.23 -19.99 10.29
N LYS A 176 10.00 -19.93 9.78
CA LYS A 176 9.08 -21.07 9.80
C LYS A 176 9.46 -22.10 8.73
N LYS A 177 10.19 -23.14 9.16
CA LYS A 177 10.28 -24.42 8.45
C LYS A 177 9.12 -25.32 8.79
#